data_AF-A0A940L5P3-F1
#
_entry.id   AF-A0A940L5P3-F1
#
_cell.length_a   1.000
_cell.length_b   1.000
_cell.length_c   1.000
_cell.angle_alpha   90.00
_cell.angle_beta   90.00
_cell.angle_gamma   90.00
#
_symmetry.space_group_name_H-M   'P 1'
#
loop_
_entity.id
_entity.type
_entity.pdbx_description
1 polymer ?
#
loop_
_entity_poly.entity_id
_entity_poly.type
_entity_poly.pdbx_seq_one_letter_code
_entity_poly.pdbx_strand_id
1 'polypeptide(L)'
;VDPLSRRDFWKLLYEFREEEITILVTTSYMDEALKCEEVHLLFEGKDLLEGTPEEILKKEKAHSFEEVFLRYDSSLEKAEGASK
;
A
#
# COMPACT_ATOMS: atom_id res chain seq x y z
N VAL A 1 13.86 -1.85 10.86
CA VAL A 1 13.76 -3.22 11.42
C VAL A 1 14.46 -4.15 10.45
N ASP A 2 15.34 -5.01 10.94
CA ASP A 2 15.98 -6.01 10.07
C ASP A 2 14.94 -7.03 9.54
N PRO A 3 15.27 -7.78 8.48
CA PRO A 3 14.30 -8.69 7.85
C PRO A 3 13.73 -9.76 8.78
N LEU A 4 14.51 -10.25 9.75
CA LEU A 4 14.05 -11.30 10.68
C LEU A 4 13.07 -10.72 11.68
N SER A 5 13.43 -9.63 12.36
CA SER A 5 12.54 -8.97 13.31
C SER A 5 11.25 -8.47 12.64
N ARG A 6 11.30 -8.04 11.38
CA ARG A 6 10.09 -7.66 10.62
C ARG A 6 9.15 -8.83 10.41
N ARG A 7 9.69 -9.99 10.02
CA ARG A 7 8.88 -11.21 9.86
C ARG A 7 8.23 -11.61 11.18
N ASP A 8 9.00 -11.56 12.27
CA ASP A 8 8.47 -11.95 13.58
C ASP A 8 7.45 -10.93 14.11
N PHE A 9 7.60 -9.65 13.77
CA PHE A 9 6.57 -8.63 14.01
C PHE A 9 5.27 -8.93 13.25
N TRP A 10 5.33 -9.28 11.97
CA TRP A 10 4.14 -9.64 11.18
C TRP A 10 3.42 -10.88 11.74
N LYS A 11 4.15 -11.87 12.26
CA LYS A 11 3.54 -13.02 12.95
C LYS A 11 2.71 -12.57 14.15
N LEU A 12 3.25 -11.65 14.96
CA LEU A 12 2.52 -11.11 16.11
C LEU A 12 1.26 -10.36 15.69
N LEU A 13 1.31 -9.58 14.61
CA LEU A 13 0.12 -8.91 14.08
C LEU A 13 -0.96 -9.91 13.65
N TYR A 14 -0.56 -11.03 13.03
CA TYR A 14 -1.51 -12.09 12.69
C TYR A 14 -2.10 -12.77 13.93
N GLU A 15 -1.30 -13.01 14.98
CA GLU A 15 -1.82 -13.54 16.25
C GLU A 15 -2.88 -12.62 16.87
N PHE A 16 -2.63 -11.31 16.91
CA PHE A 16 -3.62 -10.34 17.41
C PHE A 16 -4.88 -10.26 16.54
N ARG A 17 -4.74 -10.43 15.23
CA ARG A 17 -5.91 -10.50 14.33
C ARG A 17 -6.80 -11.70 14.66
N GLU A 18 -6.22 -12.86 14.95
CA GLU A 18 -6.98 -14.06 15.35
C GLU A 18 -7.69 -13.87 16.72
N GLU A 19 -7.18 -12.96 17.55
CA GLU A 19 -7.83 -12.50 18.79
C GLU A 19 -8.90 -11.39 18.56
N GLU A 20 -9.32 -11.17 17.30
CA GLU A 20 -10.31 -10.17 16.88
C GLU A 20 -9.91 -8.71 17.22
N ILE A 21 -8.61 -8.43 17.35
CA ILE A 21 -8.09 -7.08 17.55
C ILE A 21 -8.02 -6.34 16.21
N THR A 22 -8.59 -5.13 16.15
CA THR A 22 -8.45 -4.24 14.99
C THR A 22 -7.05 -3.63 14.93
N ILE A 23 -6.38 -3.79 13.80
CA ILE A 23 -4.99 -3.33 13.59
C ILE A 23 -4.95 -2.34 12.43
N LEU A 24 -4.35 -1.17 12.67
CA LEU A 24 -4.02 -0.21 11.61
C LEU A 24 -2.51 -0.20 11.40
N VAL A 25 -2.07 -0.52 10.19
CA VAL A 25 -0.66 -0.49 9.79
C VAL A 25 -0.42 0.65 8.82
N THR A 26 0.56 1.49 9.13
CA THR A 26 1.10 2.47 8.19
C THR A 26 2.49 2.01 7.75
N THR A 27 2.69 1.85 6.44
CA THR A 27 3.99 1.41 5.90
C THR A 27 4.27 2.10 4.57
N SER A 28 5.54 2.42 4.34
CA SER A 28 6.05 2.84 3.02
C SER A 28 6.55 1.65 2.20
N TYR A 29 6.50 0.43 2.74
CA TYR A 29 6.92 -0.79 2.07
C TYR A 29 5.72 -1.40 1.35
N MET A 30 5.72 -1.28 0.02
CA MET A 30 4.61 -1.71 -0.83
C MET A 30 4.29 -3.20 -0.71
N ASP A 31 5.29 -4.04 -0.44
CA ASP A 31 5.14 -5.49 -0.20
C ASP A 31 4.52 -5.81 1.17
N GLU A 32 4.59 -4.89 2.13
CA GLU A 32 3.89 -5.01 3.41
C GLU A 32 2.40 -4.69 3.27
N ALA A 33 2.05 -3.69 2.46
CA ALA A 33 0.65 -3.37 2.19
C ALA A 33 -0.11 -4.54 1.54
N LEU A 34 0.57 -5.38 0.74
CA LEU A 34 -0.02 -6.60 0.15
C LEU A 34 -0.45 -7.65 1.19
N LYS A 35 0.01 -7.54 2.44
CA LYS A 35 -0.31 -8.46 3.54
C LYS A 35 -1.59 -8.08 4.28
N CYS A 36 -2.16 -6.90 3.97
CA CYS A 36 -3.36 -6.37 4.59
C CYS A 36 -4.62 -6.80 3.85
N GLU A 37 -5.75 -6.81 4.56
CA GLU A 37 -7.07 -7.09 3.96
C GLU A 37 -7.55 -5.94 3.08
N GLU A 38 -7.41 -4.72 3.60
CA GLU A 38 -7.70 -3.47 2.89
C GLU A 38 -6.49 -2.55 2.96
N VAL A 39 -6.33 -1.72 1.93
CA VAL A 39 -5.23 -0.78 1.78
C VAL A 39 -5.77 0.56 1.29
N HIS A 40 -5.29 1.64 1.91
CA HIS A 40 -5.38 2.99 1.36
C HIS A 40 -3.99 3.43 0.91
N LEU A 41 -3.84 3.69 -0.39
CA LEU A 41 -2.61 4.24 -0.95
C LEU A 41 -2.70 5.76 -0.88
N LEU A 42 -1.77 6.37 -0.15
CA LEU A 42 -1.73 7.83 0.02
C LEU A 42 -0.61 8.45 -0.82
N PHE A 43 -0.92 9.56 -1.50
CA PHE A 43 0.05 10.38 -2.23
C PHE A 43 -0.21 11.86 -1.93
N GLU A 44 0.82 12.61 -1.53
CA GLU A 44 0.70 14.03 -1.14
C GLU A 44 -0.42 14.33 -0.13
N GLY A 45 -0.65 13.41 0.82
CA GLY A 45 -1.70 13.53 1.83
C GLY A 45 -3.13 13.37 1.29
N LYS A 46 -3.28 12.90 0.05
CA LYS A 46 -4.57 12.55 -0.56
C LYS A 46 -4.67 11.05 -0.75
N ASP A 47 -5.91 10.55 -0.66
CA ASP A 47 -6.18 9.16 -0.99
C ASP A 47 -6.14 8.96 -2.50
N LEU A 48 -5.38 7.96 -2.91
CA LEU A 48 -5.14 7.61 -4.31
C LEU A 48 -6.05 6.46 -4.72
N LEU A 49 -6.03 5.39 -3.93
CA LEU A 49 -6.71 4.13 -4.18
C LEU A 49 -7.03 3.46 -2.85
N GLU A 50 -8.22 2.89 -2.78
CA GLU A 50 -8.72 2.16 -1.63
C GLU A 50 -9.30 0.82 -2.09
N GLY A 51 -9.16 -0.20 -1.25
CA GLY A 51 -9.77 -1.53 -1.42
C GLY A 51 -8.81 -2.66 -1.07
N THR A 52 -9.17 -3.88 -1.45
CA THR A 52 -8.27 -5.02 -1.25
C THR A 52 -7.07 -4.92 -2.20
N PRO A 53 -5.89 -5.46 -1.82
CA PRO A 53 -4.73 -5.44 -2.71
C PRO A 53 -4.97 -6.06 -4.09
N GLU A 54 -5.72 -7.17 -4.13
CA GLU A 54 -6.03 -7.86 -5.39
C GLU A 54 -6.91 -7.02 -6.31
N GLU A 55 -7.94 -6.35 -5.76
CA GLU A 55 -8.82 -5.48 -6.53
C GLU A 55 -8.08 -4.29 -7.10
N ILE A 56 -7.25 -3.63 -6.29
CA ILE A 56 -6.45 -2.49 -6.70
C ILE A 56 -5.51 -2.90 -7.85
N LEU A 57 -4.70 -3.95 -7.68
CA LEU A 57 -3.75 -4.40 -8.70
C LEU A 57 -4.44 -4.81 -10.00
N LYS A 58 -5.61 -5.48 -9.90
CA LYS A 58 -6.41 -5.88 -11.05
C LYS A 58 -6.98 -4.67 -11.80
N LYS A 59 -7.53 -3.69 -11.07
CA LYS A 59 -8.08 -2.45 -11.62
C LYS A 59 -7.01 -1.65 -12.35
N GLU A 60 -5.85 -1.51 -11.73
CA GLU A 60 -4.72 -0.76 -12.27
C GLU A 60 -3.94 -1.55 -13.33
N LYS A 61 -4.22 -2.84 -13.54
CA LYS A 61 -3.45 -3.72 -14.43
C LYS A 61 -1.95 -3.64 -14.12
N ALA A 62 -1.62 -3.81 -12.85
CA ALA A 62 -0.27 -3.72 -12.32
C ALA A 62 0.12 -5.02 -11.62
N HIS A 63 1.41 -5.31 -11.58
CA HIS A 63 1.94 -6.48 -10.88
C HIS A 63 2.37 -6.17 -9.43
N SER A 64 2.48 -4.88 -9.09
CA SER A 64 2.83 -4.42 -7.74
C SER A 64 2.30 -3.02 -7.46
N PHE A 65 2.17 -2.65 -6.19
CA PHE A 65 1.82 -1.27 -5.82
C PHE A 65 2.92 -0.26 -6.16
N GLU A 66 4.17 -0.69 -6.26
CA GLU A 66 5.26 0.19 -6.70
C GLU A 66 5.07 0.63 -8.16
N GLU A 67 4.63 -0.29 -9.03
CA GLU A 67 4.26 0.05 -10.41
C GLU A 67 3.08 1.03 -10.46
N VAL A 68 2.06 0.82 -9.62
CA VAL A 68 0.92 1.74 -9.50
C VAL A 68 1.42 3.13 -9.10
N PHE A 69 2.22 3.21 -8.03
CA PHE A 69 2.73 4.47 -7.49
C PHE A 69 3.56 5.26 -8.52
N LEU A 70 4.48 4.61 -9.22
CA LEU A 70 5.31 5.24 -10.26
C LEU A 70 4.48 5.83 -11.42
N ARG A 71 3.38 5.15 -11.80
CA ARG A 71 2.48 5.66 -12.84
C ARG A 71 1.77 6.94 -12.39
N TYR A 72 1.32 7.00 -11.14
CA TYR A 72 0.66 8.19 -10.60
C TYR A 72 1.62 9.37 -10.46
N ASP A 73 2.81 9.14 -9.93
CA ASP A 73 3.88 10.14 -9.83
C ASP A 73 4.18 10.77 -11.21
N SER A 74 4.43 9.92 -12.22
CA SER A 74 4.65 10.36 -13.60
C SER A 74 3.45 11.06 -14.24
N SER A 75 2.22 10.74 -13.81
CA SER A 75 1.00 11.38 -14.32
C SER A 75 0.81 12.78 -13.76
N LEU A 76 1.23 13.00 -12.52
CA LEU A 76 1.11 14.27 -11.81
C LEU A 76 2.16 15.26 -12.29
N GLU A 77 3.40 14.83 -12.51
CA GLU A 77 4.43 15.68 -13.14
C GLU A 77 3.96 16.23 -14.50
N LYS A 78 3.24 15.42 -15.28
CA LYS A 78 2.67 15.83 -16.58
C LYS A 78 1.49 16.79 -16.43
N ALA A 79 0.64 16.59 -15.41
CA ALA A 79 -0.49 17.47 -15.14
C ALA A 79 -0.03 18.86 -14.65
N GLU A 80 1.00 18.92 -13.81
CA GLU A 80 1.59 20.17 -13.34
C GLU A 80 2.38 20.89 -14.46
N GLY A 81 3.06 20.14 -15.33
CA GLY A 81 3.76 20.69 -16.49
C GLY A 81 2.84 21.25 -17.59
N ALA A 82 1.57 20.84 -17.64
CA ALA A 82 0.57 21.33 -18.61
C ALA A 82 -0.18 22.61 -18.15
N SER A 83 0.02 23.05 -16.90
CA SER A 83 -0.59 24.27 -16.34
C SER A 83 0.36 25.48 -16.29
N LYS A 84 1.54 25.40 -16.92
CA LYS A 84 2.49 26.51 -17.05
C LYS A 84 2.64 26.99 -18.49
#